data_AF-A0A951C1F4-F1
#
_entry.id   AF-A0A951C1F4-F1
#
_cell.length_a   1.000
_cell.length_b   1.000
_cell.length_c   1.000
_cell.angle_alpha   90.00
_cell.angle_beta   90.00
_cell.angle_gamma   90.00
#
_symmetry.space_group_name_H-M   'P 1'
#
loop_
_entity.id
_entity.type
_entity.pdbx_description
1 polymer ?
#
loop_
_entity_poly.entity_id
_entity_poly.type
_entity_poly.pdbx_seq_one_letter_code
_entity_poly.pdbx_strand_id
1 'polypeptide(L)'
;DAIEKLGGDQVRGLVLDLRNNPGGLLTAALGTAALFLEPGQQILTVRGRNVPEHSETVPEDAKPYRFKLAILVNEKTASASEIVSGAMQDHDRAAILGQTTFGKGLVQSVFPISEGTGLALTTALYYTPSGRSIQKPLDAAQFELAGATAKPKTQQRFHTDKGRSVEGGGGIQPDFTVYPEGMTRLRAALEGSGSFTNFATQYLSSHKIDYEFEVTPQILDDFRLFLSQRQIQPGVGEWVSERSYVENRLKTEIFNQAFGVEKGDQIEAQRDPVIQRAVEVLGS
;
A
#
# COMPACT_ATOMS: atom_id res chain seq x y z
N ASP A 1 -14.20 -10.30 9.85
CA ASP A 1 -14.99 -9.14 10.32
C ASP A 1 -15.19 -8.05 9.28
N ALA A 2 -14.15 -7.34 8.83
CA ALA A 2 -14.32 -6.25 7.84
C ALA A 2 -14.93 -6.76 6.52
N ILE A 3 -14.45 -7.90 6.00
CA ILE A 3 -14.99 -8.53 4.79
C ILE A 3 -16.46 -8.95 4.99
N GLU A 4 -16.80 -9.50 6.16
CA GLU A 4 -18.19 -9.85 6.50
C GLU A 4 -19.13 -8.64 6.51
N LYS A 5 -18.67 -7.50 7.06
CA LYS A 5 -19.44 -6.24 7.03
C LYS A 5 -19.66 -5.72 5.60
N LEU A 6 -18.77 -6.05 4.67
CA LEU A 6 -18.91 -5.71 3.24
C LEU A 6 -19.81 -6.69 2.48
N GLY A 7 -20.31 -7.74 3.13
CA GLY A 7 -21.19 -8.76 2.53
C GLY A 7 -20.56 -10.15 2.41
N GLY A 8 -19.37 -10.37 2.99
CA GLY A 8 -18.72 -11.68 3.02
C GLY A 8 -18.47 -12.23 1.62
N ASP A 9 -18.93 -13.45 1.37
CA ASP A 9 -18.83 -14.11 0.06
C ASP A 9 -19.63 -13.42 -1.07
N GLN A 10 -20.53 -12.49 -0.75
CA GLN A 10 -21.33 -11.77 -1.76
C GLN A 10 -20.59 -10.54 -2.35
N VAL A 11 -19.42 -10.20 -1.82
CA VAL A 11 -18.58 -9.14 -2.38
C VAL A 11 -18.16 -9.52 -3.81
N ARG A 12 -18.34 -8.60 -4.77
CA ARG A 12 -17.95 -8.85 -6.18
C ARG A 12 -16.44 -8.79 -6.40
N GLY A 13 -15.77 -7.93 -5.64
CA GLY A 13 -14.32 -7.80 -5.64
C GLY A 13 -13.85 -6.92 -4.49
N LEU A 14 -12.58 -7.09 -4.12
CA LEU A 14 -11.94 -6.38 -3.03
C LEU A 14 -10.65 -5.72 -3.53
N VAL A 15 -10.46 -4.47 -3.13
CA VAL A 15 -9.16 -3.78 -3.26
C VAL A 15 -8.52 -3.77 -1.87
N LEU A 16 -7.37 -4.42 -1.74
CA LEU A 16 -6.56 -4.43 -0.52
C LEU A 16 -5.41 -3.42 -0.67
N ASP A 17 -5.50 -2.30 0.04
CA ASP A 17 -4.46 -1.27 -0.02
C ASP A 17 -3.32 -1.57 0.97
N LEU A 18 -2.14 -1.93 0.45
CA LEU A 18 -0.91 -2.13 1.23
C LEU A 18 0.10 -0.99 1.00
N ARG A 19 -0.30 0.10 0.35
CA ARG A 19 0.56 1.28 0.18
C ARG A 19 0.94 1.83 1.54
N ASN A 20 2.19 2.27 1.68
CA ASN A 20 2.73 2.82 2.92
C ASN A 20 2.77 1.84 4.11
N ASN A 21 2.50 0.54 3.90
CA ASN A 21 2.57 -0.46 4.96
C ASN A 21 3.98 -1.10 5.02
N PRO A 22 4.82 -0.78 6.03
CA PRO A 22 6.20 -1.27 6.12
C PRO A 22 6.30 -2.75 6.55
N GLY A 23 5.17 -3.43 6.67
CA GLY A 23 5.04 -4.80 7.14
C GLY A 23 4.68 -4.86 8.62
N GLY A 24 5.13 -5.92 9.29
CA GLY A 24 4.77 -6.18 10.67
C GLY A 24 5.06 -7.62 11.02
N LEU A 25 4.17 -8.23 11.81
CA LEU A 25 4.31 -9.62 12.25
C LEU A 25 4.14 -10.58 11.06
N LEU A 26 5.04 -11.56 10.96
CA LEU A 26 4.95 -12.62 9.95
C LEU A 26 3.63 -13.40 10.07
N THR A 27 3.20 -13.71 11.29
CA THR A 27 1.95 -14.43 11.55
C THR A 27 0.72 -13.70 10.99
N ALA A 28 0.71 -12.37 11.01
CA ALA A 28 -0.36 -11.58 10.42
C ALA A 28 -0.34 -11.67 8.88
N ALA A 29 0.83 -11.70 8.25
CA ALA A 29 0.94 -11.94 6.81
C ALA A 29 0.48 -13.35 6.42
N LEU A 30 0.86 -14.39 7.18
CA LEU A 30 0.40 -15.76 6.93
C LEU A 30 -1.12 -15.87 7.06
N GLY A 31 -1.69 -15.29 8.12
CA GLY A 31 -3.14 -15.25 8.32
C GLY A 31 -3.86 -14.48 7.20
N THR A 32 -3.32 -13.34 6.77
CA THR A 32 -3.87 -12.56 5.65
C THR A 32 -3.82 -13.34 4.35
N ALA A 33 -2.73 -14.06 4.08
CA ALA A 33 -2.60 -14.88 2.89
C ALA A 33 -3.62 -16.03 2.88
N ALA A 34 -3.81 -16.69 4.03
CA ALA A 34 -4.78 -17.77 4.20
C ALA A 34 -6.25 -17.34 4.02
N LEU A 35 -6.57 -16.04 4.06
CA LEU A 35 -7.92 -15.54 3.74
C LEU A 35 -8.25 -15.68 2.25
N PHE A 36 -7.28 -15.82 1.35
CA PHE A 36 -7.53 -15.77 -0.09
C PHE A 36 -6.86 -16.91 -0.89
N LEU A 37 -5.81 -17.54 -0.37
CA LEU A 37 -5.13 -18.67 -1.00
C LEU A 37 -5.76 -20.01 -0.60
N GLU A 38 -5.68 -20.99 -1.48
CA GLU A 38 -6.20 -22.34 -1.24
C GLU A 38 -5.37 -23.08 -0.16
N PRO A 39 -6.01 -23.98 0.61
CA PRO A 39 -5.31 -24.88 1.52
C PRO A 39 -4.12 -25.58 0.87
N GLY A 40 -2.99 -25.64 1.59
CA GLY A 40 -1.75 -26.25 1.11
C GLY A 40 -0.93 -25.39 0.13
N GLN A 41 -1.44 -24.25 -0.37
CA GLN A 41 -0.63 -23.35 -1.19
C GLN A 41 0.52 -22.75 -0.36
N GLN A 42 1.68 -22.62 -0.99
CA GLN A 42 2.85 -22.06 -0.32
C GLN A 42 2.71 -20.55 -0.19
N ILE A 43 3.04 -19.98 0.97
CA ILE A 43 3.02 -18.52 1.17
C ILE A 43 4.42 -17.94 0.95
N LEU A 44 5.44 -18.60 1.50
CA LEU A 44 6.84 -18.19 1.38
C LEU A 44 7.77 -19.37 1.62
N THR A 45 9.04 -19.19 1.24
CA THR A 45 10.16 -20.00 1.70
C THR A 45 11.19 -19.11 2.41
N VAL A 46 11.73 -19.59 3.53
CA VAL A 46 12.89 -18.99 4.20
C VAL A 46 14.14 -19.76 3.82
N ARG A 47 15.18 -19.08 3.34
CA ARG A 47 16.50 -19.68 3.08
C ARG A 47 17.61 -18.83 3.67
N GLY A 48 18.49 -19.44 4.46
CA GLY A 48 19.66 -18.78 5.04
C GLY A 48 20.91 -19.65 4.93
N ARG A 49 22.08 -19.06 5.25
CA ARG A 49 23.37 -19.78 5.18
C ARG A 49 23.43 -20.95 6.18
N ASN A 50 22.96 -20.70 7.39
CA ASN A 50 22.95 -21.65 8.51
C ASN A 50 21.52 -21.86 9.06
N VAL A 51 20.51 -21.53 8.26
CA VAL A 51 19.10 -21.69 8.61
C VAL A 51 18.54 -22.73 7.64
N PRO A 52 18.05 -23.89 8.13
CA PRO A 52 17.40 -24.88 7.28
C PRO A 52 16.27 -24.26 6.48
N GLU A 53 16.20 -24.62 5.20
CA GLU A 53 15.10 -24.21 4.35
C GLU A 53 13.78 -24.75 4.91
N HIS A 54 12.80 -23.86 5.05
CA HIS A 54 11.44 -24.22 5.39
C HIS A 54 10.47 -23.31 4.64
N SER A 55 9.29 -23.85 4.37
CA SER A 55 8.20 -23.13 3.73
C SER A 55 7.03 -22.99 4.69
N GLU A 56 6.37 -21.85 4.64
CA GLU A 56 5.07 -21.67 5.27
C GLU A 56 3.99 -21.90 4.21
N THR A 57 2.94 -22.61 4.57
CA THR A 57 1.83 -22.96 3.68
C THR A 57 0.50 -22.56 4.32
N VAL A 58 -0.53 -22.42 3.50
CA VAL A 58 -1.89 -22.17 3.97
C VAL A 58 -2.39 -23.39 4.75
N PRO A 59 -2.96 -23.22 5.97
CA PRO A 59 -3.53 -24.31 6.74
C PRO A 59 -4.60 -25.10 5.99
N GLU A 60 -4.69 -26.41 6.24
CA GLU A 60 -5.66 -27.32 5.60
C GLU A 60 -7.13 -26.98 5.90
N ASP A 61 -7.40 -26.31 7.02
CA ASP A 61 -8.74 -25.89 7.46
C ASP A 61 -9.11 -24.45 7.02
N ALA A 62 -8.25 -23.79 6.24
CA ALA A 62 -8.51 -22.46 5.73
C ALA A 62 -9.73 -22.42 4.80
N LYS A 63 -10.47 -21.32 4.87
CA LYS A 63 -11.67 -21.06 4.05
C LYS A 63 -11.46 -19.79 3.24
N PRO A 64 -10.84 -19.87 2.05
CA PRO A 64 -10.49 -18.68 1.29
C PRO A 64 -11.72 -18.03 0.65
N TYR A 65 -11.76 -16.70 0.69
CA TYR A 65 -12.68 -15.92 -0.13
C TYR A 65 -12.29 -16.04 -1.61
N ARG A 66 -13.29 -16.14 -2.49
CA ARG A 66 -13.09 -16.40 -3.93
C ARG A 66 -13.41 -15.21 -4.85
N PHE A 67 -13.87 -14.09 -4.29
CA PHE A 67 -14.11 -12.88 -5.09
C PHE A 67 -12.82 -12.33 -5.70
N LYS A 68 -12.95 -11.52 -6.75
CA LYS A 68 -11.80 -10.91 -7.44
C LYS A 68 -11.01 -10.03 -6.45
N LEU A 69 -9.68 -10.10 -6.50
CA LEU A 69 -8.80 -9.38 -5.57
C LEU A 69 -7.80 -8.54 -6.34
N ALA A 70 -7.63 -7.28 -5.93
CA ALA A 70 -6.57 -6.40 -6.37
C ALA A 70 -5.82 -5.89 -5.14
N ILE A 71 -4.49 -5.78 -5.24
CA ILE A 71 -3.64 -5.32 -4.14
C ILE A 71 -2.89 -4.09 -4.61
N LEU A 72 -2.99 -3.00 -3.84
CA LEU A 72 -2.25 -1.78 -4.11
C LEU A 72 -0.95 -1.77 -3.33
N VAL A 73 0.14 -1.40 -3.99
CA VAL A 73 1.47 -1.36 -3.40
C VAL A 73 2.23 -0.10 -3.82
N ASN A 74 3.19 0.32 -3.01
CA ASN A 74 4.13 1.37 -3.37
C ASN A 74 5.52 1.11 -2.81
N GLU A 75 6.44 2.03 -3.05
CA GLU A 75 7.84 2.00 -2.58
C GLU A 75 8.01 1.89 -1.05
N LYS A 76 6.94 2.12 -0.27
CA LYS A 76 6.91 1.99 1.19
C LYS A 76 6.23 0.70 1.67
N THR A 77 5.62 -0.06 0.77
CA THR A 77 5.18 -1.42 1.04
C THR A 77 6.42 -2.29 1.27
N ALA A 78 6.56 -2.91 2.45
CA ALA A 78 7.77 -3.64 2.81
C ALA A 78 7.50 -4.92 3.63
N SER A 79 8.48 -5.83 3.67
CA SER A 79 8.53 -6.97 4.60
C SER A 79 7.27 -7.85 4.52
N ALA A 80 6.52 -8.02 5.61
CA ALA A 80 5.30 -8.83 5.68
C ALA A 80 4.28 -8.48 4.58
N SER A 81 4.17 -7.20 4.18
CA SER A 81 3.29 -6.77 3.07
C SER A 81 3.79 -7.26 1.71
N GLU A 82 5.11 -7.39 1.53
CA GLU A 82 5.73 -7.95 0.32
C GLU A 82 5.54 -9.47 0.25
N ILE A 83 5.49 -10.15 1.39
CA ILE A 83 5.16 -11.58 1.46
C ILE A 83 3.71 -11.79 0.96
N VAL A 84 2.75 -11.02 1.47
CA VAL A 84 1.34 -11.12 1.06
C VAL A 84 1.19 -10.82 -0.43
N SER A 85 1.69 -9.67 -0.89
CA SER A 85 1.57 -9.28 -2.31
C SER A 85 2.32 -10.25 -3.25
N GLY A 86 3.51 -10.72 -2.87
CA GLY A 86 4.28 -11.69 -3.65
C GLY A 86 3.60 -13.05 -3.76
N ALA A 87 3.06 -13.58 -2.66
CA ALA A 87 2.34 -14.86 -2.67
C ALA A 87 1.07 -14.78 -3.54
N MET A 88 0.31 -13.69 -3.42
CA MET A 88 -0.91 -13.48 -4.21
C MET A 88 -0.62 -13.31 -5.70
N GLN A 89 0.49 -12.65 -6.04
CA GLN A 89 0.93 -12.49 -7.43
C GLN A 89 1.37 -13.84 -8.02
N ASP A 90 2.17 -14.60 -7.28
CA ASP A 90 2.75 -15.86 -7.75
C ASP A 90 1.68 -16.95 -7.96
N HIS A 91 0.62 -16.96 -7.15
CA HIS A 91 -0.51 -17.86 -7.34
C HIS A 91 -1.57 -17.34 -8.32
N ASP A 92 -1.32 -16.20 -8.98
CA ASP A 92 -2.30 -15.51 -9.83
C ASP A 92 -3.67 -15.33 -9.15
N ARG A 93 -3.64 -15.08 -7.83
CA ARG A 93 -4.81 -14.87 -6.98
C ARG A 93 -5.26 -13.42 -7.00
N ALA A 94 -4.34 -12.47 -7.11
CA ALA A 94 -4.63 -11.05 -7.18
C ALA A 94 -3.80 -10.34 -8.25
N ALA A 95 -4.38 -9.28 -8.81
CA ALA A 95 -3.63 -8.30 -9.58
C ALA A 95 -2.91 -7.33 -8.63
N ILE A 96 -1.64 -7.05 -8.88
CA ILE A 96 -0.84 -6.10 -8.11
C ILE A 96 -0.74 -4.78 -8.88
N LEU A 97 -1.06 -3.66 -8.23
CA LEU A 97 -1.10 -2.34 -8.86
C LEU A 97 -0.30 -1.32 -8.05
N GLY A 98 0.30 -0.34 -8.73
CA GLY A 98 0.96 0.80 -8.10
C GLY A 98 2.42 0.93 -8.48
N GLN A 99 3.32 0.96 -7.50
CA GLN A 99 4.77 1.07 -7.71
C GLN A 99 5.50 -0.13 -7.11
N THR A 100 6.70 -0.45 -7.62
CA THR A 100 7.55 -1.50 -7.05
C THR A 100 7.76 -1.28 -5.55
N THR A 101 7.63 -2.36 -4.78
CA THR A 101 7.76 -2.33 -3.32
C THR A 101 9.19 -2.05 -2.86
N PHE A 102 9.37 -1.89 -1.54
CA PHE A 102 10.65 -1.49 -0.95
C PHE A 102 11.80 -2.49 -1.21
N GLY A 103 11.50 -3.80 -1.21
CA GLY A 103 12.47 -4.88 -1.38
C GLY A 103 13.13 -5.34 -0.09
N LYS A 104 12.41 -5.38 1.04
CA LYS A 104 12.89 -5.90 2.32
C LYS A 104 12.49 -7.37 2.48
N GLY A 105 13.31 -8.25 1.95
CA GLY A 105 13.15 -9.70 2.06
C GLY A 105 14.01 -10.34 3.17
N LEU A 106 14.28 -9.63 4.27
CA LEU A 106 15.19 -10.09 5.33
C LEU A 106 14.43 -10.75 6.49
N VAL A 107 14.90 -11.91 6.94
CA VAL A 107 14.49 -12.52 8.20
C VAL A 107 15.42 -12.03 9.30
N GLN A 108 14.85 -11.39 10.32
CA GLN A 108 15.58 -10.95 11.51
C GLN A 108 15.23 -11.86 12.69
N SER A 109 16.26 -12.44 13.31
CA SER A 109 16.15 -13.22 14.54
C SER A 109 16.66 -12.39 15.71
N VAL A 110 15.95 -12.42 16.84
CA VAL A 110 16.38 -11.74 18.08
C VAL A 110 17.07 -12.76 18.97
N PHE A 111 18.35 -12.53 19.24
CA PHE A 111 19.15 -13.35 20.14
C PHE A 111 19.27 -12.65 21.49
N PRO A 112 18.75 -13.24 22.58
CA PRO A 112 18.90 -12.64 23.90
C PRO A 112 20.37 -12.60 24.30
N ILE A 113 20.76 -11.51 24.97
CA ILE A 113 22.08 -11.35 25.59
C ILE A 113 21.88 -11.03 27.08
N SER A 114 22.81 -10.32 27.73
CA SER A 114 22.71 -9.99 29.16
C SER A 114 21.71 -8.86 29.44
N GLU A 115 21.23 -8.79 30.68
CA GLU A 115 20.45 -7.65 31.22
C GLU A 115 19.17 -7.31 30.42
N GLY A 116 18.46 -8.32 29.91
CA GLY A 116 17.18 -8.11 29.21
C GLY A 116 17.32 -7.45 27.83
N THR A 117 18.53 -7.39 27.28
CA THR A 117 18.79 -6.86 25.94
C THR A 117 18.86 -7.99 24.91
N GLY A 118 18.74 -7.66 23.62
CA GLY A 118 18.75 -8.62 22.52
C GLY A 118 19.42 -8.07 21.27
N LEU A 119 20.10 -8.94 20.53
CA LEU A 119 20.69 -8.66 19.23
C LEU A 119 19.71 -9.06 18.13
N ALA A 120 19.21 -8.08 17.36
CA ALA A 120 18.49 -8.36 16.13
C ALA A 120 19.49 -8.61 14.99
N LEU A 121 19.59 -9.85 14.53
CA LEU A 121 20.51 -10.25 13.47
C LEU A 121 19.75 -10.80 12.26
N THR A 122 20.13 -10.38 11.07
CA THR A 122 19.60 -10.93 9.82
C THR A 122 20.23 -12.30 9.56
N THR A 123 19.40 -13.34 9.49
CA THR A 123 19.85 -14.74 9.43
C THR A 123 19.48 -15.45 8.13
N ALA A 124 18.42 -14.98 7.46
CA ALA A 124 17.90 -15.60 6.24
C ALA A 124 17.18 -14.57 5.35
N LEU A 125 16.74 -15.04 4.17
CA LEU A 125 15.95 -14.28 3.22
C LEU A 125 14.58 -14.95 2.99
N TYR A 126 13.57 -14.12 2.73
CA TYR A 126 12.26 -14.53 2.25
C TYR A 126 12.27 -14.67 0.72
N TYR A 127 11.63 -15.74 0.26
CA TYR A 127 11.38 -16.04 -1.15
C TYR A 127 9.88 -16.26 -1.34
N THR A 128 9.34 -15.77 -2.45
CA THR A 128 7.94 -16.00 -2.83
C THR A 128 7.75 -17.44 -3.36
N PRO A 129 6.50 -17.90 -3.59
CA PRO A 129 6.21 -19.27 -4.05
C PRO A 129 6.93 -19.68 -5.35
N SER A 130 7.10 -18.77 -6.30
CA SER A 130 7.86 -19.01 -7.54
C SER A 130 9.39 -19.12 -7.31
N GLY A 131 9.86 -18.91 -6.08
CA GLY A 131 11.26 -19.04 -5.70
C GLY A 131 12.10 -17.77 -5.88
N ARG A 132 11.49 -16.63 -6.21
CA ARG A 132 12.18 -15.35 -6.33
C ARG A 132 12.42 -14.70 -4.97
N SER A 133 13.61 -14.11 -4.79
CA SER A 133 13.91 -13.33 -3.60
C SER A 133 13.20 -11.99 -3.65
N ILE A 134 12.61 -11.58 -2.52
CA ILE A 134 12.06 -10.22 -2.36
C ILE A 134 13.21 -9.20 -2.19
N GLN A 135 14.33 -9.64 -1.61
CA GLN A 135 15.40 -8.76 -1.17
C GLN A 135 16.07 -8.01 -2.33
N LYS A 136 16.02 -6.69 -2.25
CA LYS A 136 16.79 -5.81 -3.13
C LYS A 136 18.30 -5.98 -2.85
N PRO A 137 19.17 -5.93 -3.88
CA PRO A 137 20.62 -5.90 -3.71
C PRO A 137 21.02 -4.88 -2.65
N LEU A 138 21.79 -5.35 -1.68
CA LEU A 138 22.45 -4.47 -0.74
C LEU A 138 23.62 -3.81 -1.47
N ASP A 139 23.68 -2.48 -1.43
CA ASP A 139 24.83 -1.76 -1.98
C ASP A 139 26.05 -2.04 -1.10
N ALA A 140 26.97 -2.84 -1.63
CA ALA A 140 28.17 -3.24 -0.92
C ALA A 140 29.07 -2.03 -0.56
N ALA A 141 28.95 -0.91 -1.30
CA ALA A 141 29.70 0.31 -1.03
C ALA A 141 29.20 1.07 0.21
N GLN A 142 27.91 0.94 0.56
CA GLN A 142 27.34 1.61 1.74
C GLN A 142 27.66 0.89 3.06
N PHE A 143 28.05 -0.38 3.01
CA PHE A 143 28.18 -1.22 4.21
C PHE A 143 29.56 -1.88 4.37
N GLU A 144 30.57 -1.52 3.55
CA GLU A 144 31.87 -2.23 3.47
C GLU A 144 31.73 -3.78 3.45
N LEU A 145 30.61 -4.27 2.92
CA LEU A 145 30.19 -5.68 3.04
C LEU A 145 30.71 -6.53 1.87
N ALA A 146 31.83 -6.13 1.27
CA ALA A 146 32.34 -6.63 -0.01
C ALA A 146 32.56 -8.15 -0.06
N GLY A 147 32.63 -8.84 1.10
CA GLY A 147 32.78 -10.29 1.19
C GLY A 147 31.51 -11.09 1.56
N ALA A 148 30.40 -10.46 1.95
CA ALA A 148 29.27 -11.16 2.57
C ALA A 148 27.94 -11.12 1.78
N THR A 149 27.81 -10.25 0.79
CA THR A 149 26.63 -10.22 -0.09
C THR A 149 26.94 -10.97 -1.38
N ALA A 150 26.47 -12.21 -1.47
CA ALA A 150 26.23 -12.79 -2.78
C ALA A 150 25.27 -11.84 -3.48
N LYS A 151 25.75 -11.11 -4.50
CA LYS A 151 24.90 -10.30 -5.38
C LYS A 151 23.74 -11.22 -5.78
N PRO A 152 22.46 -10.92 -5.46
CA PRO A 152 21.35 -11.61 -6.08
C PRO A 152 21.62 -11.53 -7.58
N LYS A 153 21.87 -12.69 -8.21
CA LYS A 153 22.21 -12.72 -9.63
C LYS A 153 21.11 -11.96 -10.38
N THR A 154 21.55 -11.09 -11.29
CA THR A 154 20.80 -10.47 -12.38
C THR A 154 19.42 -11.08 -12.60
N GLN A 155 18.36 -10.26 -12.44
CA GLN A 155 16.94 -10.52 -12.77
C GLN A 155 16.71 -11.92 -13.36
N GLN A 156 16.63 -12.92 -12.48
CA GLN A 156 16.14 -14.23 -12.90
C GLN A 156 14.65 -14.05 -13.19
N ARG A 157 14.24 -14.46 -14.39
CA ARG A 157 12.82 -14.53 -14.73
C ARG A 157 12.23 -15.77 -14.08
N PHE A 158 11.19 -15.55 -13.31
CA PHE A 158 10.38 -16.59 -12.68
C PHE A 158 9.00 -16.57 -13.32
N HIS A 159 8.19 -17.56 -12.98
CA HIS A 159 6.84 -17.67 -13.52
C HIS A 159 5.87 -17.88 -12.37
N THR A 160 4.71 -17.22 -12.46
CA THR A 160 3.55 -17.52 -11.62
C THR A 160 2.98 -18.90 -11.97
N ASP A 161 2.05 -19.41 -11.18
CA ASP A 161 1.39 -20.71 -11.40
C ASP A 161 0.75 -20.83 -12.79
N LYS A 162 0.21 -19.73 -13.34
CA LYS A 162 -0.37 -19.69 -14.70
C LYS A 162 0.65 -19.31 -15.78
N GLY A 163 1.94 -19.25 -15.45
CA GLY A 163 3.02 -19.06 -16.42
C GLY A 163 3.35 -17.62 -16.78
N ARG A 164 2.87 -16.63 -16.02
CA ARG A 164 3.14 -15.21 -16.27
C ARG A 164 4.55 -14.87 -15.77
N SER A 165 5.35 -14.17 -16.59
CA SER A 165 6.72 -13.82 -16.22
C SER A 165 6.72 -12.78 -15.09
N VAL A 166 7.52 -13.03 -14.06
CA VAL A 166 7.77 -12.12 -12.94
C VAL A 166 9.27 -12.05 -12.64
N GLU A 167 9.71 -10.92 -12.08
CA GLU A 167 11.11 -10.69 -11.73
C GLU A 167 11.33 -10.76 -10.23
N GLY A 168 12.54 -11.15 -9.82
CA GLY A 168 13.00 -11.18 -8.44
C GLY A 168 14.14 -10.21 -8.15
N GLY A 169 14.44 -10.02 -6.86
CA GLY A 169 15.63 -9.30 -6.40
C GLY A 169 15.47 -7.79 -6.34
N GLY A 170 14.27 -7.25 -6.10
CA GLY A 170 14.06 -5.80 -6.07
C GLY A 170 12.74 -5.35 -5.46
N GLY A 171 12.14 -6.19 -4.61
CA GLY A 171 10.73 -6.07 -4.23
C GLY A 171 9.79 -6.76 -5.22
N ILE A 172 8.50 -6.63 -4.95
CA ILE A 172 7.40 -7.07 -5.80
C ILE A 172 7.13 -5.97 -6.82
N GLN A 173 7.38 -6.28 -8.09
CA GLN A 173 7.00 -5.41 -9.20
C GLN A 173 5.50 -5.56 -9.47
N PRO A 174 4.74 -4.45 -9.59
CA PRO A 174 3.30 -4.53 -9.87
C PRO A 174 3.02 -5.07 -11.27
N ASP A 175 1.86 -5.71 -11.43
CA ASP A 175 1.33 -6.13 -12.74
C ASP A 175 0.90 -4.91 -13.58
N PHE A 176 0.39 -3.89 -12.90
CA PHE A 176 0.00 -2.61 -13.50
C PHE A 176 0.68 -1.47 -12.76
N THR A 177 1.67 -0.84 -13.39
CA THR A 177 2.31 0.35 -12.84
C THR A 177 1.36 1.54 -12.93
N VAL A 178 1.01 2.11 -11.78
CA VAL A 178 0.18 3.31 -11.65
C VAL A 178 0.79 4.20 -10.59
N TYR A 179 1.02 5.46 -10.92
CA TYR A 179 1.59 6.42 -9.97
C TYR A 179 0.46 7.22 -9.31
N PRO A 180 0.59 7.57 -8.01
CA PRO A 180 -0.30 8.55 -7.42
C PRO A 180 -0.13 9.91 -8.12
N GLU A 181 -1.10 10.80 -7.92
CA GLU A 181 -0.93 12.17 -8.40
C GLU A 181 0.30 12.82 -7.74
N GLY A 182 1.04 13.60 -8.53
CA GLY A 182 2.25 14.27 -8.06
C GLY A 182 1.95 15.31 -6.97
N MET A 183 2.87 15.43 -6.01
CA MET A 183 2.83 16.50 -5.01
C MET A 183 3.43 17.78 -5.59
N THR A 184 2.63 18.84 -5.74
CA THR A 184 3.11 20.16 -6.17
C THR A 184 3.40 21.06 -4.98
N ARG A 185 4.10 22.19 -5.21
CA ARG A 185 4.43 23.15 -4.15
C ARG A 185 3.18 23.71 -3.48
N LEU A 186 2.12 24.00 -4.25
CA LEU A 186 0.85 24.45 -3.70
C LEU A 186 0.21 23.37 -2.83
N ARG A 187 0.11 22.12 -3.31
CA ARG A 187 -0.45 21.01 -2.51
C ARG A 187 0.29 20.85 -1.18
N ALA A 188 1.63 20.85 -1.23
CA ALA A 188 2.47 20.76 -0.03
C ALA A 188 2.24 21.92 0.95
N ALA A 189 2.09 23.15 0.43
CA ALA A 189 1.79 24.32 1.26
C ALA A 189 0.38 24.23 1.89
N LEU A 190 -0.62 23.78 1.15
CA LEU A 190 -2.01 23.66 1.63
C LEU A 190 -2.13 22.57 2.71
N GLU A 191 -1.53 21.40 2.49
CA GLU A 191 -1.51 20.30 3.47
C GLU A 191 -0.68 20.69 4.71
N GLY A 192 0.55 21.17 4.51
CA GLY A 192 1.47 21.49 5.61
C GLY A 192 1.02 22.66 6.48
N SER A 193 0.19 23.55 5.96
CA SER A 193 -0.40 24.66 6.73
C SER A 193 -1.68 24.28 7.47
N GLY A 194 -2.19 23.05 7.28
CA GLY A 194 -3.48 22.62 7.80
C GLY A 194 -4.66 23.44 7.24
N SER A 195 -4.52 24.00 6.03
CA SER A 195 -5.51 24.95 5.49
C SER A 195 -6.86 24.28 5.25
N PHE A 196 -6.87 23.05 4.73
CA PHE A 196 -8.10 22.27 4.54
C PHE A 196 -8.83 22.04 5.86
N THR A 197 -8.12 21.53 6.88
CA THR A 197 -8.69 21.20 8.19
C THR A 197 -9.29 22.43 8.86
N ASN A 198 -8.54 23.53 8.90
CA ASN A 198 -8.99 24.77 9.54
C ASN A 198 -10.19 25.39 8.79
N PHE A 199 -10.18 25.37 7.45
CA PHE A 199 -11.30 25.87 6.66
C PHE A 199 -12.55 25.01 6.87
N ALA A 200 -12.43 23.68 6.84
CA ALA A 200 -13.56 22.77 7.09
C ALA A 200 -14.19 23.03 8.48
N THR A 201 -13.38 23.23 9.51
CA THR A 201 -13.85 23.59 10.85
C THR A 201 -14.61 24.92 10.85
N GLN A 202 -14.06 25.96 10.20
CA GLN A 202 -14.74 27.25 10.09
C GLN A 202 -16.05 27.14 9.31
N TYR A 203 -16.05 26.39 8.21
CA TYR A 203 -17.22 26.17 7.36
C TYR A 203 -18.36 25.49 8.15
N LEU A 204 -18.05 24.38 8.82
CA LEU A 204 -19.02 23.59 9.61
C LEU A 204 -19.51 24.30 10.88
N SER A 205 -18.83 25.34 11.35
CA SER A 205 -19.30 26.16 12.48
C SER A 205 -20.58 26.96 12.16
N SER A 206 -20.82 27.22 10.87
CA SER A 206 -21.93 28.05 10.37
C SER A 206 -22.81 27.37 9.33
N HIS A 207 -22.40 26.19 8.84
CA HIS A 207 -23.11 25.43 7.82
C HIS A 207 -23.42 24.01 8.31
N LYS A 208 -24.65 23.56 8.06
CA LYS A 208 -25.02 22.16 8.17
C LYS A 208 -25.00 21.55 6.78
N ILE A 209 -24.45 20.35 6.65
CA ILE A 209 -24.34 19.62 5.39
C ILE A 209 -25.00 18.24 5.51
N ASP A 210 -25.32 17.65 4.36
CA ASP A 210 -25.78 16.27 4.23
C ASP A 210 -24.83 15.47 3.31
N TYR A 211 -25.20 14.25 2.97
CA TYR A 211 -24.39 13.37 2.13
C TYR A 211 -24.35 13.77 0.65
N GLU A 212 -25.25 14.66 0.21
CA GLU A 212 -25.31 15.17 -1.17
C GLU A 212 -24.49 16.47 -1.32
N PHE A 213 -23.79 16.89 -0.27
CA PHE A 213 -22.95 18.09 -0.28
C PHE A 213 -21.88 18.04 -1.37
N GLU A 214 -21.77 19.14 -2.11
CA GLU A 214 -20.72 19.37 -3.11
C GLU A 214 -20.00 20.70 -2.85
N VAL A 215 -18.70 20.70 -3.16
CA VAL A 215 -17.88 21.93 -3.08
C VAL A 215 -18.20 22.80 -4.28
N THR A 216 -19.01 23.82 -4.05
CA THR A 216 -19.43 24.78 -5.09
C THR A 216 -18.32 25.76 -5.47
N PRO A 217 -18.42 26.45 -6.62
CA PRO A 217 -17.50 27.54 -6.97
C PRO A 217 -17.39 28.63 -5.89
N GLN A 218 -18.50 28.95 -5.21
CA GLN A 218 -18.49 29.92 -4.11
C GLN A 218 -17.63 29.45 -2.94
N ILE A 219 -17.70 28.17 -2.58
CA ILE A 219 -16.88 27.60 -1.50
C ILE A 219 -15.39 27.64 -1.86
N LEU A 220 -15.05 27.44 -3.14
CA LEU A 220 -13.66 27.59 -3.61
C LEU A 220 -13.17 29.05 -3.52
N ASP A 221 -14.03 30.02 -3.83
CA ASP A 221 -13.70 31.44 -3.68
C ASP A 221 -13.55 31.84 -2.20
N ASP A 222 -14.41 31.33 -1.33
CA ASP A 222 -14.32 31.51 0.12
C ASP A 222 -13.03 30.88 0.68
N PHE A 223 -12.66 29.69 0.20
CA PHE A 223 -11.40 29.04 0.56
C PHE A 223 -10.19 29.86 0.09
N ARG A 224 -10.24 30.43 -1.12
CA ARG A 224 -9.17 31.30 -1.61
C ARG A 224 -9.03 32.58 -0.76
N LEU A 225 -10.14 33.17 -0.33
CA LEU A 225 -10.13 34.29 0.61
C LEU A 225 -9.52 33.90 1.96
N PHE A 226 -9.89 32.73 2.48
CA PHE A 226 -9.32 32.15 3.70
C PHE A 226 -7.80 31.96 3.59
N LEU A 227 -7.31 31.43 2.47
CA LEU A 227 -5.87 31.29 2.22
C LEU A 227 -5.14 32.64 2.19
N SER A 228 -5.75 33.66 1.58
CA SER A 228 -5.16 35.01 1.52
C SER A 228 -4.99 35.62 2.90
N GLN A 229 -5.93 35.39 3.83
CA GLN A 229 -5.81 35.85 5.24
C GLN A 229 -4.64 35.18 5.96
N ARG A 230 -4.21 34.00 5.49
CA ARG A 230 -3.07 33.23 6.00
C ARG A 230 -1.79 33.45 5.19
N GLN A 231 -1.77 34.48 4.33
CA GLN A 231 -0.64 34.83 3.46
C GLN A 231 -0.26 33.73 2.45
N ILE A 232 -1.21 32.85 2.11
CA ILE A 232 -1.06 31.84 1.05
C ILE A 232 -1.81 32.35 -0.18
N GLN A 233 -1.06 32.78 -1.20
CA GLN A 233 -1.62 33.38 -2.42
C GLN A 233 -1.09 32.66 -3.67
N PRO A 234 -1.74 31.56 -4.09
CA PRO A 234 -1.36 30.87 -5.31
C PRO A 234 -1.56 31.77 -6.54
N GLY A 235 -0.68 31.61 -7.53
CA GLY A 235 -0.84 32.25 -8.83
C GLY A 235 -2.09 31.75 -9.55
N VAL A 236 -2.69 32.56 -10.43
CA VAL A 236 -3.93 32.20 -11.13
C VAL A 236 -3.79 30.89 -11.91
N GLY A 237 -2.67 30.69 -12.61
CA GLY A 237 -2.42 29.45 -13.36
C GLY A 237 -2.32 28.22 -12.45
N GLU A 238 -1.61 28.34 -11.33
CA GLU A 238 -1.45 27.27 -10.35
C GLU A 238 -2.78 26.90 -9.69
N TRP A 239 -3.58 27.90 -9.31
CA TRP A 239 -4.92 27.68 -8.76
C TRP A 239 -5.84 26.96 -9.74
N VAL A 240 -5.84 27.37 -11.01
CA VAL A 240 -6.66 26.75 -12.05
C VAL A 240 -6.24 25.30 -12.28
N SER A 241 -4.93 25.01 -12.34
CA SER A 241 -4.44 23.63 -12.53
C SER A 241 -4.73 22.72 -11.34
N GLU A 242 -4.82 23.26 -10.13
CA GLU A 242 -5.02 22.48 -8.90
C GLU A 242 -6.47 22.46 -8.42
N ARG A 243 -7.39 23.12 -9.15
CA ARG A 243 -8.79 23.27 -8.74
C ARG A 243 -9.44 21.94 -8.38
N SER A 244 -9.26 20.93 -9.22
CA SER A 244 -9.88 19.61 -9.01
C SER A 244 -9.35 18.90 -7.75
N TYR A 245 -8.07 19.06 -7.46
CA TYR A 245 -7.47 18.54 -6.23
C TYR A 245 -7.98 19.28 -5.00
N VAL A 246 -8.00 20.62 -5.04
CA VAL A 246 -8.49 21.47 -3.94
C VAL A 246 -9.96 21.16 -3.63
N GLU A 247 -10.80 21.05 -4.66
CA GLU A 247 -12.22 20.72 -4.52
C GLU A 247 -12.42 19.37 -3.84
N ASN A 248 -11.74 18.32 -4.31
CA ASN A 248 -11.82 17.00 -3.71
C ASN A 248 -11.31 17.00 -2.26
N ARG A 249 -10.14 17.61 -2.03
CA ARG A 249 -9.51 17.60 -0.71
C ARG A 249 -10.31 18.38 0.33
N LEU A 250 -10.95 19.48 -0.07
CA LEU A 250 -11.95 20.19 0.74
C LEU A 250 -13.14 19.30 1.08
N LYS A 251 -13.72 18.62 0.08
CA LYS A 251 -14.85 17.72 0.29
C LYS A 251 -14.50 16.60 1.27
N THR A 252 -13.34 15.95 1.07
CA THR A 252 -12.81 14.93 1.97
C THR A 252 -12.69 15.45 3.40
N GLU A 253 -12.09 16.63 3.59
CA GLU A 253 -11.87 17.17 4.94
C GLU A 253 -13.17 17.59 5.63
N ILE A 254 -14.11 18.15 4.88
CA ILE A 254 -15.45 18.47 5.38
C ILE A 254 -16.18 17.19 5.79
N PHE A 255 -16.12 16.13 4.98
CA PHE A 255 -16.72 14.83 5.29
C PHE A 255 -16.06 14.15 6.50
N ASN A 256 -14.72 14.23 6.61
CA ASN A 256 -13.97 13.74 7.77
C ASN A 256 -14.53 14.33 9.07
N GLN A 257 -14.74 15.64 9.10
CA GLN A 257 -15.19 16.35 10.30
C GLN A 257 -16.70 16.21 10.56
N ALA A 258 -17.52 16.14 9.50
CA ALA A 258 -18.98 16.08 9.64
C ALA A 258 -19.52 14.64 9.86
N PHE A 259 -18.93 13.65 9.19
CA PHE A 259 -19.46 12.28 9.14
C PHE A 259 -18.44 11.20 9.56
N GLY A 260 -17.20 11.60 9.87
CA GLY A 260 -16.12 10.71 10.28
C GLY A 260 -15.20 10.31 9.13
N VAL A 261 -14.01 9.82 9.52
CA VAL A 261 -12.90 9.54 8.59
C VAL A 261 -13.27 8.52 7.52
N GLU A 262 -14.02 7.47 7.87
CA GLU A 262 -14.46 6.44 6.90
C GLU A 262 -15.24 7.05 5.71
N LYS A 263 -15.95 8.16 5.93
CA LYS A 263 -16.69 8.85 4.88
C LYS A 263 -15.82 9.77 4.04
N GLY A 264 -14.81 10.41 4.62
CA GLY A 264 -13.83 11.14 3.82
C GLY A 264 -12.95 10.21 2.99
N ASP A 265 -12.56 9.06 3.54
CA ASP A 265 -11.81 8.02 2.81
C ASP A 265 -12.59 7.53 1.57
N GLN A 266 -13.93 7.40 1.68
CA GLN A 266 -14.79 7.07 0.53
C GLN A 266 -14.76 8.14 -0.57
N ILE A 267 -14.65 9.42 -0.21
CA ILE A 267 -14.51 10.51 -1.19
C ILE A 267 -13.12 10.47 -1.84
N GLU A 268 -12.06 10.30 -1.05
CA GLU A 268 -10.70 10.23 -1.57
C GLU A 268 -10.50 9.04 -2.51
N ALA A 269 -11.03 7.86 -2.14
CA ALA A 269 -10.94 6.64 -2.94
C ALA A 269 -11.57 6.77 -4.33
N GLN A 270 -12.59 7.62 -4.50
CA GLN A 270 -13.23 7.85 -5.80
C GLN A 270 -12.31 8.55 -6.82
N ARG A 271 -11.25 9.22 -6.35
CA ARG A 271 -10.32 9.95 -7.22
C ARG A 271 -8.90 9.41 -7.21
N ASP A 272 -8.58 8.50 -6.29
CA ASP A 272 -7.29 7.85 -6.25
C ASP A 272 -7.03 7.07 -7.56
N PRO A 273 -6.03 7.44 -8.37
CA PRO A 273 -5.80 6.81 -9.68
C PRO A 273 -5.51 5.31 -9.58
N VAL A 274 -4.88 4.86 -8.50
CA VAL A 274 -4.51 3.46 -8.28
C VAL A 274 -5.76 2.64 -7.92
N ILE A 275 -6.64 3.19 -7.06
CA ILE A 275 -7.93 2.56 -6.75
C ILE A 275 -8.81 2.49 -7.99
N GLN A 276 -8.93 3.58 -8.76
CA GLN A 276 -9.73 3.58 -9.99
C GLN A 276 -9.24 2.51 -10.97
N ARG A 277 -7.93 2.41 -11.16
CA ARG A 277 -7.36 1.36 -12.01
C ARG A 277 -7.62 -0.04 -11.47
N ALA A 278 -7.57 -0.24 -10.15
CA ALA A 278 -7.91 -1.53 -9.56
C ALA A 278 -9.37 -1.91 -9.79
N VAL A 279 -10.31 -0.96 -9.66
CA VAL A 279 -11.72 -1.19 -9.94
C VAL A 279 -11.95 -1.58 -11.41
N GLU A 280 -11.27 -0.93 -12.35
CA GLU A 280 -11.31 -1.31 -13.76
C GLU A 280 -10.82 -2.75 -14.00
N VAL A 281 -9.69 -3.12 -13.40
CA VAL A 281 -9.10 -4.47 -13.51
C VAL A 281 -10.01 -5.54 -12.89
N LEU A 282 -10.70 -5.22 -11.79
CA LEU A 282 -11.70 -6.12 -11.19
C LEU A 282 -12.99 -6.18 -12.02
N GLY A 283 -13.30 -5.14 -12.79
CA GLY A 283 -14.47 -5.06 -13.66
C GLY A 283 -14.35 -5.90 -14.94
N SER A 284 -13.14 -6.01 -15.50
CA SER A 284 -12.82 -6.88 -16.65
C SER A 284 -12.87 -8.37 -16.31
#